data_AF-A0A9X4NME4-F1
#
_entry.id   AF-A0A9X4NME4-F1
#
_cell.length_a   1.000
_cell.length_b   1.000
_cell.length_c   1.000
_cell.angle_alpha   90.00
_cell.angle_beta   90.00
_cell.angle_gamma   90.00
#
_symmetry.space_group_name_H-M   'P 1'
#
loop_
_entity.id
_entity.type
_entity.pdbx_description
1 polymer ?
#
loop_
_entity_poly.entity_id
_entity_poly.type
_entity_poly.pdbx_seq_one_letter_code
_entity_poly.pdbx_strand_id
1 'polypeptide(L)'
;MKPEMPPPVAAPVTDDELHALIDGHLPPADRQAIEARLLQQPEASRRLADWRAQREALRALHAPLLEAPVPQPMRDVLGRAAATRRQTNDWWRWGGMAASVVVAFGLGWLSHGSWPGRAGTPSLAGQRSLAFAQQAAVAHVVYSPEVRHPVEVSASEQAHLVQWLSKRLGKPLAMPDLGPQGYQLMGGRLLPGDTGARAQFMYQDASGVRLTLYLGALDTGPNGAAGDETAFRFTDDGPVPRFYWVDQGFGYALAGPLPRETLLALARAVHGQL
;
A
#
# COMPACT_ATOMS: atom_id res chain seq x y z
N MET A 1 -53.72 46.70 58.59
CA MET A 1 -52.33 46.95 58.15
C MET A 1 -51.69 45.61 57.85
N LYS A 2 -51.56 45.27 56.57
CA LYS A 2 -50.91 44.04 56.11
C LYS A 2 -49.44 44.41 55.86
N PRO A 3 -48.45 43.74 56.50
CA PRO A 3 -47.06 44.08 56.27
C PRO A 3 -46.70 43.78 54.82
N GLU A 4 -46.26 44.82 54.12
CA GLU A 4 -45.74 44.77 52.76
C GLU A 4 -44.40 44.01 52.81
N MET A 5 -44.39 42.80 52.25
CA MET A 5 -43.16 42.02 52.14
C MET A 5 -42.17 42.78 51.24
N PRO A 6 -40.91 42.96 51.65
CA PRO A 6 -39.90 43.53 50.77
C PRO A 6 -39.78 42.69 49.49
N PRO A 7 -39.50 43.32 48.33
CA PRO A 7 -39.32 42.59 47.07
C PRO A 7 -38.23 41.53 47.24
N PRO A 8 -38.35 40.36 46.59
CA PRO A 8 -37.33 39.33 46.68
C PRO A 8 -36.00 39.92 46.21
N VAL A 9 -35.02 40.01 47.12
CA VAL A 9 -33.65 40.38 46.77
C VAL A 9 -33.19 39.33 45.77
N ALA A 10 -32.93 39.75 44.53
CA ALA A 10 -32.43 38.86 43.51
C ALA A 10 -31.19 38.14 44.04
N ALA A 11 -31.15 36.81 43.91
CA ALA A 11 -30.06 36.01 44.45
C ALA A 11 -28.69 36.57 44.00
N PRO A 12 -27.67 36.56 44.86
CA PRO A 12 -26.32 36.99 44.49
C PRO A 12 -25.83 36.17 43.29
N VAL A 13 -25.16 36.83 42.34
CA VAL A 13 -24.55 36.13 41.20
C VAL A 13 -23.43 35.25 41.71
N THR A 14 -23.48 33.95 41.38
CA THR A 14 -22.49 32.98 41.86
C THR A 14 -21.24 33.00 41.00
N ASP A 15 -20.14 32.49 41.54
CA ASP A 15 -18.86 32.43 40.83
C ASP A 15 -18.95 31.48 39.62
N ASP A 16 -19.72 30.39 39.72
CA ASP A 16 -20.00 29.49 38.62
C ASP A 16 -20.77 30.18 37.48
N GLU A 17 -21.75 31.03 37.81
CA GLU A 17 -22.49 31.84 36.82
C GLU A 17 -21.56 32.81 36.09
N LEU A 18 -20.62 33.43 36.83
CA LEU A 18 -19.61 34.33 36.27
C LEU A 18 -18.62 33.60 35.36
N HIS A 19 -18.13 32.42 35.76
CA HIS A 19 -17.26 31.59 34.92
C HIS A 19 -17.98 31.12 33.65
N ALA A 20 -19.21 30.61 33.78
CA ALA A 20 -20.03 30.21 32.64
C ALA A 20 -20.30 31.37 31.66
N LEU A 21 -20.47 32.60 32.19
CA LEU A 21 -20.60 33.82 31.39
C LEU A 21 -19.30 34.18 30.66
N ILE A 22 -18.15 34.05 31.32
CA ILE A 22 -16.83 34.32 30.70
C ILE A 22 -16.56 33.32 29.58
N ASP A 23 -16.79 32.03 29.83
CA ASP A 23 -16.46 30.95 28.89
C ASP A 23 -17.50 30.79 27.77
N GLY A 24 -18.63 31.50 27.86
CA GLY A 24 -19.66 31.49 26.82
C GLY A 24 -20.57 30.26 26.84
N HIS A 25 -20.58 29.51 27.95
CA HIS A 25 -21.35 28.27 28.13
C HIS A 25 -22.82 28.50 28.53
N LEU A 26 -23.29 29.75 28.54
CA LEU A 26 -24.68 30.09 28.87
C LEU A 26 -25.55 30.27 27.62
N PRO A 27 -26.76 29.68 27.59
CA PRO A 27 -27.81 30.02 26.63
C PRO A 27 -28.11 31.53 26.62
N PRO A 28 -28.63 32.08 25.50
CA PRO A 28 -28.85 33.52 25.36
C PRO A 28 -29.78 34.11 26.43
N ALA A 29 -30.81 33.37 26.84
CA ALA A 29 -31.77 33.81 27.86
C ALA A 29 -31.12 33.92 29.25
N ASP A 30 -30.33 32.91 29.64
CA ASP A 30 -29.65 32.87 30.94
C ASP A 30 -28.57 33.95 31.03
N ARG A 31 -27.86 34.19 29.91
CA ARG A 31 -26.89 35.28 29.79
C ARG A 31 -27.51 36.64 30.08
N GLN A 32 -28.64 36.95 29.43
CA GLN A 32 -29.34 38.23 29.64
C GLN A 32 -29.84 38.37 31.08
N ALA A 33 -30.34 37.28 31.69
CA ALA A 33 -30.79 37.29 33.08
C ALA A 33 -29.64 37.57 34.06
N ILE A 34 -28.47 36.98 33.84
CA ILE A 34 -27.28 37.21 34.66
C ILE A 34 -26.72 38.62 34.43
N GLU A 35 -26.64 39.11 33.20
CA GLU A 35 -26.22 40.47 32.88
C GLU A 35 -27.14 41.53 33.52
N ALA A 36 -28.45 41.30 33.54
CA ALA A 36 -29.40 42.16 34.23
C ALA A 36 -29.18 42.19 35.75
N ARG A 37 -28.87 41.04 36.37
CA ARG A 37 -28.53 40.96 37.80
C ARG A 37 -27.20 41.65 38.13
N LEU A 38 -26.21 41.58 37.22
CA LEU A 38 -24.90 42.22 37.39
C LEU A 38 -24.98 43.74 37.49
N LEU A 39 -25.93 44.37 36.81
CA LEU A 39 -26.18 45.82 36.91
C LEU A 39 -26.53 46.26 38.34
N GLN A 40 -27.10 45.36 39.15
CA GLN A 40 -27.48 45.63 40.54
C GLN A 40 -26.42 45.17 41.54
N GLN A 41 -25.32 44.53 41.09
CA GLN A 41 -24.28 43.93 41.93
C GLN A 41 -22.88 44.40 41.48
N PRO A 42 -22.42 45.58 41.93
CA PRO A 42 -21.16 46.19 41.46
C PRO A 42 -19.92 45.37 41.82
N GLU A 43 -19.92 44.65 42.95
CA GLU A 43 -18.81 43.78 43.33
C GLU A 43 -18.68 42.57 42.39
N ALA A 44 -19.79 41.93 42.02
CA ALA A 44 -19.79 40.84 41.04
C ALA A 44 -19.35 41.34 39.65
N SER A 45 -19.78 42.55 39.25
CA SER A 45 -19.34 43.18 38.01
C SER A 45 -17.83 43.47 37.98
N ARG A 46 -17.24 43.92 39.10
CA ARG A 46 -15.77 44.11 39.21
C ARG A 46 -15.03 42.77 39.09
N ARG A 47 -15.48 41.74 39.82
CA ARG A 47 -14.88 40.40 39.72
C ARG A 47 -14.92 39.84 38.30
N LEU A 48 -16.05 40.01 37.60
CA LEU A 48 -16.18 39.64 36.18
C LEU A 48 -15.16 40.37 35.30
N ALA A 49 -14.96 41.68 35.53
CA ALA A 49 -13.99 42.46 34.77
C ALA A 49 -12.55 42.01 35.04
N ASP A 50 -12.19 41.78 36.31
CA ASP A 50 -10.87 41.30 36.71
C ASP A 50 -10.56 39.92 36.09
N TRP A 51 -11.51 38.99 36.12
CA TRP A 51 -11.34 37.66 35.52
C TRP A 51 -11.25 37.71 34.00
N ARG A 52 -12.00 38.61 33.34
CA ARG A 52 -11.85 38.85 31.89
C ARG A 52 -10.45 39.38 31.55
N ALA A 53 -9.94 40.32 32.34
CA ALA A 53 -8.60 40.87 32.16
C ALA A 53 -7.51 39.80 32.36
N GLN A 54 -7.64 38.96 33.40
CA GLN A 54 -6.73 37.84 33.64
C GLN A 54 -6.75 36.82 32.49
N ARG A 55 -7.94 36.45 31.99
CA ARG A 55 -8.08 35.55 30.85
C ARG A 55 -7.40 36.11 29.60
N GLU A 56 -7.57 37.40 29.34
CA GLU A 56 -6.95 38.04 28.18
C GLU A 56 -5.42 38.13 28.32
N ALA A 57 -4.91 38.43 29.52
CA ALA A 57 -3.48 38.40 29.80
C ALA A 57 -2.87 37.00 29.59
N LEU A 58 -3.55 35.94 30.04
CA LEU A 58 -3.12 34.55 29.82
C LEU A 58 -3.14 34.19 28.33
N ARG A 59 -4.17 34.61 27.58
CA ARG A 59 -4.22 34.41 26.12
C ARG A 59 -3.09 35.14 25.42
N ALA A 60 -2.83 36.39 25.76
CA ALA A 60 -1.75 37.17 25.19
C ALA A 60 -0.38 36.52 25.44
N LEU A 61 -0.14 36.01 26.66
CA LEU A 61 1.11 35.32 27.02
C LEU A 61 1.34 34.06 26.18
N HIS A 62 0.27 33.31 25.85
CA HIS A 62 0.34 32.06 25.11
C HIS A 62 0.04 32.20 23.61
N ALA A 63 -0.28 33.41 23.12
CA ALA A 63 -0.56 33.64 21.70
C ALA A 63 0.56 33.15 20.76
N PRO A 64 1.87 33.33 21.09
CA PRO A 64 2.95 32.80 20.25
C PRO A 64 2.98 31.26 20.17
N LEU A 65 2.46 30.55 21.18
CA LEU A 65 2.40 29.08 21.17
C LEU A 65 1.31 28.55 20.24
N LEU A 66 0.27 29.34 19.98
CA LEU A 66 -0.80 28.97 19.05
C LEU A 66 -0.33 29.02 17.59
N GLU A 67 0.60 29.93 17.28
CA GLU A 67 1.24 30.06 15.97
C GLU A 67 2.44 29.11 15.79
N ALA A 68 2.94 28.54 16.89
CA ALA A 68 4.06 27.61 16.83
C ALA A 68 3.65 26.30 16.14
N PRO A 69 4.52 25.73 15.29
CA PRO A 69 4.22 24.47 14.62
C PRO A 69 4.04 23.36 15.67
N VAL A 70 2.97 22.58 15.53
CA VAL A 70 2.66 21.46 16.44
C VAL A 70 3.89 20.56 16.59
N PRO A 71 4.33 20.22 17.82
CA PRO A 71 5.50 19.38 18.03
C PRO A 71 5.36 18.01 17.33
N GLN A 72 6.44 17.53 16.72
CA GLN A 72 6.47 16.24 16.00
C GLN A 72 5.92 15.05 16.82
N PRO A 73 6.23 14.91 18.12
CA PRO A 73 5.70 13.80 18.92
C PRO A 73 4.17 13.75 18.97
N MET A 74 3.49 14.91 18.98
CA MET A 74 2.03 14.98 18.95
C MET A 74 1.48 14.59 17.59
N ARG A 75 2.15 14.99 16.49
CA ARG A 75 1.78 14.57 15.14
C ARG A 75 1.92 13.06 14.97
N ASP A 76 2.96 12.46 15.54
CA ASP A 76 3.21 11.03 15.49
C ASP A 76 2.15 10.22 16.27
N VAL A 77 1.65 10.75 17.38
CA VAL A 77 0.55 10.13 18.14
C VAL A 77 -0.75 10.17 17.33
N LEU A 78 -1.07 11.32 16.71
CA LEU A 78 -2.24 11.47 15.85
C LEU A 78 -2.16 10.57 14.61
N GLY A 79 -0.98 10.47 13.99
CA GLY A 79 -0.72 9.59 12.86
C GLY A 79 -0.94 8.11 13.21
N ARG A 80 -0.45 7.67 14.38
CA ARG A 80 -0.66 6.30 14.88
C ARG A 80 -2.13 6.02 15.19
N ALA A 81 -2.84 6.96 15.82
CA ALA A 81 -4.27 6.82 16.10
C ALA A 81 -5.14 6.80 14.83
N ALA A 82 -4.77 7.58 13.81
CA ALA A 82 -5.44 7.56 12.51
C ALA A 82 -5.18 6.25 11.75
N ALA A 83 -3.96 5.72 11.83
CA ALA A 83 -3.60 4.44 11.21
C ALA A 83 -4.35 3.26 11.82
N THR A 84 -4.42 3.17 13.16
CA THR A 84 -5.18 2.11 13.85
C THR A 84 -6.67 2.16 13.54
N ARG A 85 -7.26 3.36 13.46
CA ARG A 85 -8.68 3.53 13.12
C ARG A 85 -9.02 3.14 11.68
N ARG A 86 -8.08 3.32 10.73
CA ARG A 86 -8.24 2.82 9.36
C ARG A 86 -8.17 1.30 9.30
N GLN A 87 -7.24 0.71 10.06
CA GLN A 87 -7.05 -0.74 10.12
C GLN A 87 -8.25 -1.47 10.75
N THR A 88 -8.87 -0.90 11.78
CA THR A 88 -10.09 -1.48 12.38
C THR A 88 -11.31 -1.31 11.49
N ASN A 89 -11.45 -0.19 10.78
CA ASN A 89 -12.55 0.02 9.86
C ASN A 89 -12.46 -0.91 8.65
N ASP A 90 -11.26 -1.14 8.12
CA ASP A 90 -11.06 -2.15 7.10
C ASP A 90 -11.31 -3.56 7.67
N TRP A 91 -10.79 -3.91 8.85
CA TRP A 91 -11.12 -5.22 9.44
C TRP A 91 -12.63 -5.45 9.66
N TRP A 92 -13.39 -4.43 10.07
CA TRP A 92 -14.86 -4.53 10.19
C TRP A 92 -15.57 -4.63 8.84
N ARG A 93 -15.08 -3.97 7.78
CA ARG A 93 -15.62 -4.12 6.41
C ARG A 93 -15.38 -5.52 5.86
N TRP A 94 -14.22 -6.11 6.16
CA TRP A 94 -13.89 -7.49 5.77
C TRP A 94 -14.61 -8.52 6.67
N GLY A 95 -14.83 -8.20 7.95
CA GLY A 95 -15.62 -9.00 8.88
C GLY A 95 -17.12 -9.02 8.51
N GLY A 96 -17.67 -7.90 8.05
CA GLY A 96 -19.04 -7.82 7.51
C GLY A 96 -19.20 -8.66 6.24
N MET A 97 -18.19 -8.68 5.35
CA MET A 97 -18.17 -9.59 4.21
C MET A 97 -18.10 -11.06 4.64
N ALA A 98 -17.25 -11.42 5.59
CA ALA A 98 -17.16 -12.79 6.10
C ALA A 98 -18.47 -13.26 6.76
N ALA A 99 -19.13 -12.41 7.55
CA ALA A 99 -20.44 -12.71 8.13
C ALA A 99 -21.52 -12.90 7.04
N SER A 100 -21.48 -12.09 5.98
CA SER A 100 -22.40 -12.25 4.85
C SER A 100 -22.18 -13.56 4.08
N VAL A 101 -20.93 -14.01 3.96
CA VAL A 101 -20.59 -15.31 3.35
C VAL A 101 -21.07 -16.45 4.23
N VAL A 102 -20.90 -16.38 5.56
CA VAL A 102 -21.38 -17.42 6.48
C VAL A 102 -22.91 -17.48 6.52
N VAL A 103 -23.60 -16.33 6.49
CA VAL A 103 -25.07 -16.30 6.38
C VAL A 103 -25.54 -16.84 5.03
N ALA A 104 -24.88 -16.49 3.93
CA ALA A 104 -25.16 -17.04 2.61
C ALA A 104 -24.88 -18.55 2.54
N PHE A 105 -23.83 -19.03 3.20
CA PHE A 105 -23.48 -20.45 3.27
C PHE A 105 -24.45 -21.22 4.18
N GLY A 106 -24.87 -20.64 5.31
CA GLY A 106 -25.87 -21.21 6.21
C GLY A 106 -27.26 -21.29 5.58
N LEU A 107 -27.68 -20.24 4.88
CA LEU A 107 -28.91 -20.22 4.09
C LEU A 107 -28.82 -21.19 2.89
N GLY A 108 -27.66 -21.27 2.23
CA GLY A 108 -27.40 -22.20 1.14
C GLY A 108 -27.44 -23.67 1.59
N TRP A 109 -26.86 -23.99 2.75
CA TRP A 109 -26.82 -25.35 3.30
C TRP A 109 -28.20 -25.85 3.74
N LEU A 110 -29.03 -24.99 4.34
CA LEU A 110 -30.42 -25.37 4.68
C LEU A 110 -31.32 -25.51 3.43
N SER A 111 -31.00 -24.84 2.32
CA SER A 111 -31.74 -24.98 1.06
C SER A 111 -31.36 -26.21 0.23
N HIS A 112 -30.31 -26.94 0.60
CA HIS A 112 -29.75 -28.06 -0.17
C HIS A 112 -30.63 -29.33 -0.19
N GLY A 113 -31.82 -29.28 0.43
CA GLY A 113 -32.79 -30.37 0.45
C GLY A 113 -33.89 -30.32 -0.61
N SER A 114 -34.10 -29.23 -1.35
CA SER A 114 -35.31 -29.10 -2.18
C SER A 114 -35.22 -28.32 -3.50
N TRP A 115 -34.02 -27.94 -3.99
CA TRP A 115 -33.90 -27.30 -5.29
C TRP A 115 -32.87 -27.96 -6.21
N PRO A 116 -33.28 -28.56 -7.34
CA PRO A 116 -32.33 -28.92 -8.40
C PRO A 116 -31.94 -27.62 -9.13
N GLY A 117 -30.84 -27.00 -8.69
CA GLY A 117 -30.43 -25.70 -9.22
C GLY A 117 -28.94 -25.40 -9.05
N ARG A 118 -28.16 -25.71 -10.09
CA ARG A 118 -26.90 -25.03 -10.45
C ARG A 118 -25.77 -25.05 -9.40
N ALA A 119 -25.05 -26.17 -9.34
CA ALA A 119 -23.63 -26.11 -9.01
C ALA A 119 -22.89 -25.40 -10.17
N GLY A 120 -22.72 -24.08 -10.06
CA GLY A 120 -21.92 -23.31 -11.01
C GLY A 120 -20.45 -23.66 -10.83
N THR A 121 -19.87 -24.35 -11.80
CA THR A 121 -18.42 -24.38 -11.98
C THR A 121 -17.90 -22.93 -11.94
N PRO A 122 -16.82 -22.63 -11.20
CA PRO A 122 -16.24 -21.29 -11.21
C PRO A 122 -15.97 -20.90 -12.66
N SER A 123 -16.55 -19.78 -13.09
CA SER A 123 -16.40 -19.35 -14.47
C SER A 123 -14.91 -19.08 -14.77
N LEU A 124 -14.48 -19.36 -16.00
CA LEU A 124 -13.12 -19.06 -16.46
C LEU A 124 -12.72 -17.59 -16.19
N ALA A 125 -13.69 -16.67 -16.16
CA ALA A 125 -13.48 -15.28 -15.81
C ALA A 125 -13.09 -15.09 -14.33
N GLY A 126 -13.71 -15.81 -13.40
CA GLY A 126 -13.40 -15.76 -11.96
C GLY A 126 -12.04 -16.37 -11.63
N GLN A 127 -11.58 -17.36 -12.39
CA GLN A 127 -10.24 -17.92 -12.22
C GLN A 127 -9.15 -16.96 -12.72
N ARG A 128 -9.39 -16.27 -13.86
CA ARG A 128 -8.46 -15.27 -14.41
C ARG A 128 -8.30 -14.04 -13.50
N SER A 129 -9.37 -13.58 -12.87
CA SER A 129 -9.30 -12.44 -11.95
C SER A 129 -8.50 -12.76 -10.68
N LEU A 130 -8.64 -13.98 -10.15
CA LEU A 130 -7.83 -14.45 -9.02
C LEU A 130 -6.35 -14.59 -9.39
N ALA A 131 -6.03 -15.15 -10.57
CA ALA A 131 -4.66 -15.25 -11.05
C ALA A 131 -4.00 -13.86 -11.21
N PHE A 132 -4.74 -12.89 -11.74
CA PHE A 132 -4.26 -11.51 -11.86
C PHE A 132 -4.00 -10.85 -10.49
N ALA A 133 -4.90 -11.03 -9.53
CA ALA A 133 -4.70 -10.53 -8.16
C ALA A 133 -3.47 -11.15 -7.48
N GLN A 134 -3.22 -12.42 -7.71
CA GLN A 134 -2.03 -13.12 -7.21
C GLN A 134 -0.74 -12.58 -7.85
N GLN A 135 -0.74 -12.36 -9.17
CA GLN A 135 0.39 -11.73 -9.87
C GLN A 135 0.69 -10.32 -9.34
N ALA A 136 -0.34 -9.52 -9.02
CA ALA A 136 -0.18 -8.20 -8.42
C ALA A 136 0.42 -8.27 -7.00
N ALA A 137 0.03 -9.26 -6.20
CA ALA A 137 0.63 -9.48 -4.88
C ALA A 137 2.11 -9.88 -4.97
N VAL A 138 2.48 -10.77 -5.91
CA VAL A 138 3.88 -11.13 -6.15
C VAL A 138 4.68 -9.93 -6.65
N ALA A 139 4.12 -9.12 -7.56
CA ALA A 139 4.72 -7.84 -7.97
C ALA A 139 5.04 -6.94 -6.78
N HIS A 140 4.07 -6.75 -5.89
CA HIS A 140 4.26 -5.96 -4.69
C HIS A 140 5.41 -6.49 -3.82
N VAL A 141 5.46 -7.80 -3.56
CA VAL A 141 6.55 -8.40 -2.77
C VAL A 141 7.92 -8.26 -3.44
N VAL A 142 7.97 -8.41 -4.77
CA VAL A 142 9.22 -8.28 -5.56
C VAL A 142 9.75 -6.85 -5.52
N TYR A 143 8.88 -5.83 -5.56
CA TYR A 143 9.29 -4.43 -5.66
C TYR A 143 9.33 -3.65 -4.34
N SER A 144 8.47 -3.95 -3.35
CA SER A 144 8.37 -3.20 -2.09
C SER A 144 9.66 -3.08 -1.26
N PRO A 145 10.61 -4.03 -1.29
CA PRO A 145 11.89 -3.89 -0.59
C PRO A 145 12.92 -3.00 -1.30
N GLU A 146 12.63 -2.44 -2.48
CA GLU A 146 13.60 -1.73 -3.31
C GLU A 146 13.42 -0.20 -3.21
N VAL A 147 14.43 0.49 -2.67
CA VAL A 147 14.38 1.94 -2.39
C VAL A 147 15.10 2.77 -3.46
N ARG A 148 16.03 2.17 -4.22
CA ARG A 148 16.90 2.91 -5.16
C ARG A 148 16.72 2.55 -6.64
N HIS A 149 16.42 1.30 -6.97
CA HIS A 149 16.37 0.88 -8.39
C HIS A 149 15.05 0.18 -8.78
N PRO A 150 13.90 0.89 -8.77
CA PRO A 150 12.63 0.29 -9.17
C PRO A 150 12.49 0.08 -10.68
N VAL A 151 13.28 0.77 -11.53
CA VAL A 151 13.19 0.69 -12.99
C VAL A 151 14.57 0.84 -13.65
N GLU A 152 14.88 -0.10 -14.56
CA GLU A 152 15.94 -0.10 -15.61
C GLU A 152 17.35 0.31 -15.17
N VAL A 153 18.24 -0.69 -15.02
CA VAL A 153 19.68 -0.44 -14.92
C VAL A 153 20.28 -0.46 -16.33
N SER A 154 20.89 0.66 -16.72
CA SER A 154 21.60 0.77 -18.00
C SER A 154 22.83 -0.15 -18.05
N ALA A 155 23.22 -0.61 -19.23
CA ALA A 155 24.38 -1.50 -19.43
C ALA A 155 25.71 -0.97 -18.84
N SER A 156 25.81 0.32 -18.52
CA SER A 156 27.00 0.93 -17.91
C SER A 156 27.33 0.42 -16.49
N GLU A 157 26.38 -0.22 -15.80
CA GLU A 157 26.57 -0.81 -14.46
C GLU A 157 26.39 -2.34 -14.46
N GLN A 158 26.83 -3.01 -15.52
CA GLN A 158 26.67 -4.46 -15.74
C GLN A 158 27.06 -5.34 -14.52
N ALA A 159 28.19 -5.06 -13.87
CA ALA A 159 28.62 -5.84 -12.70
C ALA A 159 27.66 -5.68 -11.50
N HIS A 160 27.10 -4.48 -11.33
CA HIS A 160 26.13 -4.19 -10.26
C HIS A 160 24.78 -4.84 -10.55
N LEU A 161 24.32 -4.80 -11.80
CA LEU A 161 23.09 -5.46 -12.28
C LEU A 161 23.09 -6.96 -11.95
N VAL A 162 24.17 -7.67 -12.28
CA VAL A 162 24.28 -9.11 -12.04
C VAL A 162 24.28 -9.44 -10.56
N GLN A 163 25.04 -8.71 -9.75
CA GLN A 163 25.10 -8.92 -8.31
C GLN A 163 23.74 -8.65 -7.64
N TRP A 164 23.06 -7.58 -8.05
CA TRP A 164 21.73 -7.22 -7.55
C TRP A 164 20.67 -8.25 -7.95
N LEU A 165 20.60 -8.65 -9.22
CA LEU A 165 19.64 -9.66 -9.68
C LEU A 165 19.90 -11.03 -9.05
N SER A 166 21.16 -11.44 -8.90
CA SER A 166 21.53 -12.70 -8.22
C SER A 166 20.97 -12.74 -6.79
N LYS A 167 21.12 -11.64 -6.04
CA LYS A 167 20.59 -11.53 -4.67
C LYS A 167 19.07 -11.62 -4.64
N ARG A 168 18.37 -11.10 -5.66
CA ARG A 168 16.91 -11.10 -5.74
C ARG A 168 16.34 -12.45 -6.19
N LEU A 169 17.05 -13.14 -7.07
CA LEU A 169 16.71 -14.49 -7.53
C LEU A 169 17.11 -15.58 -6.52
N GLY A 170 17.94 -15.23 -5.52
CA GLY A 170 18.41 -16.15 -4.49
C GLY A 170 19.48 -17.13 -4.96
N LYS A 171 20.00 -16.96 -6.18
CA LYS A 171 21.01 -17.82 -6.82
C LYS A 171 21.98 -16.97 -7.66
N PRO A 172 23.26 -17.38 -7.80
CA PRO A 172 24.20 -16.70 -8.69
C PRO A 172 23.68 -16.70 -10.13
N LEU A 173 23.68 -15.52 -10.75
CA LEU A 173 23.26 -15.34 -12.13
C LEU A 173 24.48 -15.06 -13.01
N ALA A 174 24.64 -15.81 -14.09
CA ALA A 174 25.53 -15.45 -15.19
C ALA A 174 24.78 -14.57 -16.19
N MET A 175 25.44 -13.52 -16.69
CA MET A 175 24.89 -12.68 -17.75
C MET A 175 25.62 -12.98 -19.06
N PRO A 176 24.94 -13.59 -20.05
CA PRO A 176 25.56 -13.96 -21.32
C PRO A 176 26.01 -12.74 -22.11
N ASP A 177 27.17 -12.82 -22.74
CA ASP A 177 27.62 -11.87 -23.75
C ASP A 177 27.17 -12.33 -25.14
N LEU A 178 26.41 -11.46 -25.82
CA LEU A 178 25.96 -11.66 -27.21
C LEU A 178 26.61 -10.69 -28.20
N GLY A 179 27.62 -9.93 -27.75
CA GLY A 179 28.42 -9.04 -28.57
C GLY A 179 29.05 -9.73 -29.79
N PRO A 180 29.62 -10.95 -29.67
CA PRO A 180 30.16 -11.68 -30.81
C PRO A 180 29.12 -12.02 -31.89
N GLN A 181 27.84 -12.09 -31.53
CA GLN A 181 26.72 -12.33 -32.45
C GLN A 181 26.07 -11.02 -32.93
N GLY A 182 26.65 -9.87 -32.59
CA GLY A 182 26.19 -8.54 -33.03
C GLY A 182 25.13 -7.90 -32.14
N TYR A 183 24.84 -8.48 -30.97
CA TYR A 183 23.82 -7.98 -30.03
C TYR A 183 24.47 -7.30 -28.83
N GLN A 184 24.17 -6.02 -28.63
CA GLN A 184 24.63 -5.27 -27.47
C GLN A 184 23.59 -5.30 -26.36
N LEU A 185 24.04 -5.48 -25.12
CA LEU A 185 23.16 -5.37 -23.96
C LEU A 185 22.68 -3.93 -23.82
N MET A 186 21.35 -3.73 -23.77
CA MET A 186 20.76 -2.44 -23.46
C MET A 186 20.64 -2.24 -21.94
N GLY A 187 20.28 -3.31 -21.22
CA GLY A 187 20.12 -3.30 -19.77
C GLY A 187 19.31 -4.50 -19.28
N GLY A 188 18.99 -4.48 -18.00
CA GLY A 188 18.17 -5.52 -17.37
C GLY A 188 17.19 -4.96 -16.34
N ARG A 189 16.13 -5.74 -16.09
CA ARG A 189 15.11 -5.43 -15.08
C ARG A 189 14.61 -6.66 -14.35
N LEU A 190 14.22 -6.44 -13.11
CA LEU A 190 13.54 -7.42 -12.27
C LEU A 190 12.04 -7.37 -12.58
N LEU A 191 11.43 -8.54 -12.72
CA LEU A 191 10.01 -8.74 -12.98
C LEU A 191 9.43 -9.70 -11.93
N PRO A 192 8.14 -9.59 -11.60
CA PRO A 192 7.44 -10.64 -10.89
C PRO A 192 7.04 -11.76 -11.85
N GLY A 193 7.12 -13.00 -11.38
CA GLY A 193 6.54 -14.17 -12.03
C GLY A 193 5.66 -14.95 -11.07
N ASP A 194 4.97 -15.97 -11.57
CA ASP A 194 3.91 -16.67 -10.83
C ASP A 194 4.36 -17.28 -9.49
N THR A 195 5.64 -17.66 -9.37
CA THR A 195 6.22 -18.29 -8.18
C THR A 195 7.36 -17.49 -7.53
N GLY A 196 7.66 -16.27 -8.00
CA GLY A 196 8.77 -15.49 -7.45
C GLY A 196 9.37 -14.48 -8.41
N ALA A 197 10.56 -13.98 -8.06
CA ALA A 197 11.28 -12.99 -8.87
C ALA A 197 11.79 -13.59 -10.20
N ARG A 198 11.80 -12.76 -11.23
CA ARG A 198 12.24 -13.07 -12.59
C ARG A 198 13.16 -11.95 -13.08
N ALA A 199 14.11 -12.28 -13.94
CA ALA A 199 14.97 -11.28 -14.56
C ALA A 199 14.72 -11.25 -16.06
N GLN A 200 14.84 -10.05 -16.62
CA GLN A 200 14.81 -9.82 -18.05
C GLN A 200 16.02 -9.00 -18.46
N PHE A 201 16.76 -9.49 -19.46
CA PHE A 201 17.79 -8.75 -20.16
C PHE A 201 17.32 -8.45 -21.58
N MET A 202 17.58 -7.23 -22.04
CA MET A 202 17.26 -6.83 -23.40
C MET A 202 18.54 -6.49 -24.15
N TYR A 203 18.65 -7.06 -25.35
CA TYR A 203 19.75 -6.82 -26.27
C TYR A 203 19.22 -6.21 -27.57
N GLN A 204 20.08 -5.49 -28.27
CA GLN A 204 19.76 -4.87 -29.55
C GLN A 204 20.92 -5.02 -30.53
N ASP A 205 20.61 -5.35 -31.78
CA ASP A 205 21.60 -5.34 -32.86
C ASP A 205 21.71 -3.98 -33.56
N ALA A 206 22.68 -3.84 -34.47
CA ALA A 206 22.90 -2.60 -35.22
C ALA A 206 21.72 -2.19 -36.12
N SER A 207 20.81 -3.11 -36.46
CA SER A 207 19.60 -2.83 -37.24
C SER A 207 18.41 -2.39 -36.37
N GLY A 208 18.58 -2.44 -35.05
CA GLY A 208 17.57 -2.08 -34.07
C GLY A 208 16.68 -3.24 -33.63
N VAL A 209 16.90 -4.46 -34.12
CA VAL A 209 16.14 -5.65 -33.72
C VAL A 209 16.47 -6.00 -32.27
N ARG A 210 15.41 -6.25 -31.49
CA ARG A 210 15.52 -6.50 -30.05
C ARG A 210 15.36 -7.99 -29.73
N LEU A 211 16.24 -8.46 -28.85
CA LEU A 211 16.23 -9.80 -28.28
C LEU A 211 16.00 -9.70 -26.77
N THR A 212 15.17 -10.58 -26.24
CA THR A 212 14.84 -10.61 -24.81
C THR A 212 15.24 -11.96 -24.24
N LEU A 213 16.13 -11.96 -23.25
CA LEU A 213 16.42 -13.11 -22.40
C LEU A 213 15.63 -12.96 -21.10
N TYR A 214 14.67 -13.85 -20.89
CA TYR A 214 13.88 -13.93 -19.67
C TYR A 214 14.27 -15.16 -18.88
N LEU A 215 14.38 -15.03 -17.56
CA LEU A 215 14.76 -16.14 -16.71
C LEU A 215 14.16 -16.02 -15.31
N GLY A 216 14.14 -17.14 -14.59
CA GLY A 216 14.08 -17.08 -13.13
C GLY A 216 14.20 -18.42 -12.47
N ALA A 217 14.41 -18.39 -11.17
CA ALA A 217 14.64 -19.58 -10.38
C ALA A 217 13.43 -20.52 -10.49
N LEU A 218 13.72 -21.81 -10.61
CA LEU A 218 12.72 -22.86 -10.46
C LEU A 218 12.87 -23.43 -9.05
N ASP A 219 11.74 -23.62 -8.38
CA ASP A 219 11.72 -24.27 -7.08
C ASP A 219 12.16 -25.72 -7.25
N THR A 220 13.19 -26.11 -6.50
CA THR A 220 13.51 -27.51 -6.28
C THR A 220 12.43 -28.08 -5.37
N GLY A 221 11.61 -29.00 -5.86
CA GLY A 221 10.63 -29.68 -5.01
C GLY A 221 11.29 -30.41 -3.82
N PRO A 222 10.51 -30.97 -2.88
CA PRO A 222 11.03 -31.64 -1.68
C PRO A 222 11.98 -32.83 -1.93
N ASN A 223 12.08 -33.31 -3.18
CA ASN A 223 13.04 -34.33 -3.62
C ASN A 223 14.34 -33.77 -4.23
N GLY A 224 14.59 -32.46 -4.15
CA GLY A 224 15.84 -31.85 -4.62
C GLY A 224 16.04 -31.85 -6.14
N ALA A 225 15.10 -32.40 -6.92
CA ALA A 225 15.08 -32.25 -8.36
C ALA A 225 14.70 -30.79 -8.69
N ALA A 226 15.71 -29.96 -8.95
CA ALA A 226 15.54 -28.89 -9.92
C ALA A 226 14.97 -29.55 -11.17
N GLY A 227 13.97 -28.94 -11.83
CA GLY A 227 13.43 -29.52 -13.06
C GLY A 227 14.59 -29.97 -13.96
N ASP A 228 14.60 -31.25 -14.34
CA ASP A 228 15.72 -31.85 -15.07
C ASP A 228 16.16 -30.93 -16.21
N GLU A 229 17.46 -30.83 -16.45
CA GLU A 229 18.00 -30.08 -17.59
C GLU A 229 17.19 -30.44 -18.84
N THR A 230 16.56 -29.44 -19.45
CA THR A 230 15.70 -29.68 -20.60
C THR A 230 16.44 -29.30 -21.87
N ALA A 231 16.31 -30.16 -22.89
CA ALA A 231 16.73 -29.81 -24.25
C ALA A 231 15.98 -28.55 -24.73
N PHE A 232 16.61 -27.78 -25.61
CA PHE A 232 15.99 -26.60 -26.21
C PHE A 232 14.64 -26.92 -26.86
N ARG A 233 13.59 -26.22 -26.44
CA ARG A 233 12.24 -26.32 -27.01
C ARG A 233 11.88 -25.02 -27.71
N PHE A 234 11.37 -25.14 -28.93
CA PHE A 234 10.93 -24.01 -29.75
C PHE A 234 9.41 -23.85 -29.64
N THR A 235 8.93 -22.60 -29.56
CA THR A 235 7.52 -22.27 -29.75
C THR A 235 7.37 -20.93 -30.47
N ASP A 236 6.39 -20.85 -31.38
CA ASP A 236 6.01 -19.66 -32.15
C ASP A 236 4.52 -19.30 -31.98
N ASP A 237 3.84 -19.95 -31.05
CA ASP A 237 2.42 -19.82 -30.72
C ASP A 237 1.98 -18.49 -30.11
N GLY A 238 2.87 -17.50 -30.05
CA GLY A 238 2.59 -16.18 -29.47
C GLY A 238 3.14 -15.03 -30.28
N PRO A 239 3.25 -13.82 -29.69
CA PRO A 239 3.54 -12.61 -30.44
C PRO A 239 4.95 -12.60 -31.07
N VAL A 240 5.87 -13.40 -30.52
CA VAL A 240 7.23 -13.60 -31.03
C VAL A 240 7.67 -15.06 -30.83
N PRO A 241 8.49 -15.60 -31.75
CA PRO A 241 9.08 -16.92 -31.59
C PRO A 241 10.10 -16.92 -30.44
N ARG A 242 10.20 -18.05 -29.75
CA ARG A 242 11.08 -18.20 -28.60
C ARG A 242 11.63 -19.63 -28.46
N PHE A 243 12.84 -19.71 -27.94
CA PHE A 243 13.39 -20.94 -27.38
C PHE A 243 13.33 -20.89 -25.85
N TYR A 244 13.06 -22.01 -25.21
CA TYR A 244 13.15 -22.14 -23.77
C TYR A 244 13.83 -23.44 -23.37
N TRP A 245 14.51 -23.41 -22.22
CA TRP A 245 15.24 -24.53 -21.64
C TRP A 245 15.36 -24.33 -20.13
N VAL A 246 15.85 -25.36 -19.45
CA VAL A 246 16.10 -25.38 -18.01
C VAL A 246 17.54 -25.80 -17.81
N ASP A 247 18.28 -25.02 -17.04
CA ASP A 247 19.68 -25.26 -16.74
C ASP A 247 20.02 -24.66 -15.36
N GLN A 248 20.87 -25.34 -14.59
CA GLN A 248 21.31 -24.94 -13.24
C GLN A 248 20.17 -24.46 -12.29
N GLY A 249 18.97 -25.06 -12.41
CA GLY A 249 17.81 -24.69 -11.60
C GLY A 249 17.21 -23.30 -11.92
N PHE A 250 17.48 -22.79 -13.11
CA PHE A 250 16.82 -21.65 -13.75
C PHE A 250 16.06 -22.12 -14.99
N GLY A 251 14.87 -21.57 -15.18
CA GLY A 251 14.19 -21.62 -16.47
C GLY A 251 14.58 -20.41 -17.29
N TYR A 252 14.97 -20.61 -18.55
CA TYR A 252 15.35 -19.57 -19.50
C TYR A 252 14.43 -19.55 -20.70
N ALA A 253 14.16 -18.36 -21.22
CA ALA A 253 13.45 -18.16 -22.48
C ALA A 253 14.11 -17.03 -23.27
N LEU A 254 14.52 -17.33 -24.50
CA LEU A 254 15.07 -16.37 -25.46
C LEU A 254 14.05 -16.08 -26.55
N ALA A 255 13.61 -14.83 -26.65
CA ALA A 255 12.55 -14.40 -27.57
C ALA A 255 12.99 -13.21 -28.43
N GLY A 256 12.60 -13.22 -29.70
CA GLY A 256 12.87 -12.12 -30.63
C GLY A 256 12.26 -12.39 -32.01
N PRO A 257 12.06 -11.37 -32.85
CA PRO A 257 11.46 -11.51 -34.17
C PRO A 257 12.47 -12.06 -35.19
N LEU A 258 13.03 -13.23 -34.92
CA LEU A 258 14.10 -13.85 -35.70
C LEU A 258 13.68 -15.24 -36.22
N PRO A 259 14.24 -15.69 -37.36
CA PRO A 259 14.07 -17.06 -37.81
C PRO A 259 14.55 -18.08 -36.77
N ARG A 260 13.92 -19.26 -36.75
CA ARG A 260 14.23 -20.35 -35.82
C ARG A 260 15.72 -20.69 -35.75
N GLU A 261 16.39 -20.79 -36.89
CA GLU A 261 17.82 -21.18 -36.94
C GLU A 261 18.72 -20.14 -36.26
N THR A 262 18.49 -18.85 -36.52
CA THR A 262 19.21 -17.75 -35.86
C THR A 262 18.96 -17.74 -34.36
N LEU A 263 17.69 -17.91 -33.96
CA LEU A 263 17.31 -17.91 -32.55
C LEU A 263 17.89 -19.12 -31.80
N LEU A 264 17.98 -20.28 -32.45
CA LEU A 264 18.63 -21.48 -31.91
C LEU A 264 20.14 -21.27 -31.73
N ALA A 265 20.81 -20.64 -32.69
CA ALA A 265 22.23 -20.32 -32.59
C ALA A 265 22.51 -19.39 -31.39
N LEU A 266 21.66 -18.38 -31.20
CA LEU A 266 21.73 -17.47 -30.06
C LEU A 266 21.43 -18.20 -28.74
N ALA A 267 20.42 -19.08 -28.69
CA ALA A 267 20.09 -19.85 -27.49
C ALA A 267 21.24 -20.78 -27.07
N ARG A 268 21.93 -21.41 -28.04
CA ARG A 268 23.15 -22.20 -27.78
C ARG A 268 24.31 -21.35 -27.29
N ALA A 269 24.49 -20.16 -27.86
CA ALA A 269 25.53 -19.23 -27.44
C ALA A 269 25.30 -18.75 -26.00
N VAL A 270 24.04 -18.50 -25.61
CA VAL A 270 23.68 -18.20 -24.22
C VAL A 270 24.01 -19.39 -23.32
N HIS A 271 23.50 -20.58 -23.64
CA HIS A 271 23.68 -21.77 -22.79
C HIS A 271 25.14 -22.17 -22.61
N GLY A 272 26.01 -21.94 -23.60
CA GLY A 272 27.45 -22.22 -23.45
C GLY A 272 28.18 -21.32 -22.46
N GLN A 273 27.52 -20.27 -21.94
CA GLN A 273 28.09 -19.28 -21.02
C GLN A 273 27.48 -19.30 -19.62
N LEU A 274 26.44 -20.13 -19.41
CA LEU A 274 25.77 -20.33 -18.13
C LEU A 274 26.56 -21.36 -17.29
#